data_AF-A0A2X3C4P1-F1
#
_entry.id   AF-A0A2X3C4P1-F1
#
_cell.length_a   1.000
_cell.length_b   1.000
_cell.length_c   1.000
_cell.angle_alpha   90.00
_cell.angle_beta   90.00
_cell.angle_gamma   90.00
#
_symmetry.space_group_name_H-M   'P 1'
#
loop_
_entity.id
_entity.type
_entity.pdbx_description
1 polymer ?
#
loop_
_entity_poly.entity_id
_entity_poly.type
_entity_poly.pdbx_seq_one_letter_code
_entity_poly.pdbx_strand_id
1 'polypeptide(L)'
;MISMTITFVAATEHVRQTLKSWRGAARMTPIKCLYQQWNAIGDASSLKDWTLYVSDISADANNVTVDAGFTNPLTLANPIIYTTELYPGLKTS
;
A
#
# COMPACT_ATOMS: atom_id res chain seq x y z
N MET A 1 15.85 -5.52 -3.39
CA MET A 1 14.45 -5.45 -2.90
C MET A 1 14.17 -3.99 -2.60
N ILE A 2 13.06 -3.43 -3.07
CA ILE A 2 12.64 -2.05 -2.76
C ILE A 2 11.44 -2.17 -1.80
N SER A 3 11.56 -1.52 -0.64
CA SER A 3 10.52 -1.36 0.37
C SER A 3 10.30 0.13 0.59
N MET A 4 9.05 0.57 0.64
CA MET A 4 8.71 1.98 0.83
C MET A 4 7.69 2.12 1.95
N THR A 5 8.01 2.95 2.93
CA THR A 5 7.11 3.33 4.01
C THR A 5 6.74 4.79 3.83
N ILE A 6 5.45 5.08 3.69
CA ILE A 6 4.91 6.43 3.49
C ILE A 6 4.11 6.81 4.73
N THR A 7 4.52 7.88 5.41
CA THR A 7 3.78 8.43 6.55
C THR A 7 3.13 9.75 6.16
N PHE A 8 1.81 9.78 6.23
CA PHE A 8 1.00 10.98 6.04
C PHE A 8 0.74 11.62 7.40
N VAL A 9 1.14 12.90 7.56
CA VAL A 9 1.01 13.66 8.81
C VAL A 9 -0.02 14.78 8.60
N ALA A 10 -1.04 14.85 9.45
CA ALA A 10 -2.11 15.85 9.49
C ALA A 10 -2.87 16.09 8.15
N ALA A 11 -4.21 16.08 8.21
CA ALA A 11 -5.13 16.37 7.10
C ALA A 11 -5.21 15.36 5.94
N THR A 12 -5.06 14.07 6.22
CA THR A 12 -5.32 13.00 5.23
C THR A 12 -6.58 12.20 5.56
N GLU A 13 -7.68 12.88 5.89
CA GLU A 13 -8.97 12.23 6.17
C GLU A 13 -9.45 11.37 4.99
N HIS A 14 -9.26 11.85 3.76
CA HIS A 14 -9.61 11.07 2.56
C HIS A 14 -8.77 9.80 2.43
N VAL A 15 -7.45 9.89 2.63
CA VAL A 15 -6.55 8.72 2.64
C VAL A 15 -6.96 7.75 3.75
N ARG A 16 -7.25 8.27 4.94
CA ARG A 16 -7.74 7.48 6.07
C ARG A 16 -9.05 6.77 5.75
N GLN A 17 -10.00 7.42 5.09
CA GLN A 17 -11.29 6.83 4.70
C GLN A 17 -11.13 5.78 3.61
N THR A 18 -10.35 6.06 2.55
CA THR A 18 -10.04 5.08 1.49
C THR A 18 -9.32 3.85 2.05
N LEU A 19 -8.45 4.03 3.05
CA LEU A 19 -7.71 2.91 3.64
C LEU A 19 -8.54 2.15 4.69
N LYS A 20 -9.49 2.80 5.37
CA LYS A 20 -10.49 2.15 6.22
C LYS A 20 -11.43 1.25 5.40
N SER A 21 -11.82 1.67 4.20
CA SER A 21 -12.65 0.85 3.32
C SER A 21 -11.88 -0.32 2.70
N TRP A 22 -10.54 -0.24 2.63
CA TRP A 22 -9.67 -1.33 2.18
C TRP A 22 -9.43 -2.38 3.28
N ARG A 23 -10.50 -3.10 3.62
CA ARG A 23 -10.55 -4.23 4.58
C ARG A 23 -11.41 -5.37 3.99
N GLY A 24 -11.19 -6.60 4.46
CA GLY A 24 -11.97 -7.77 4.00
C GLY A 24 -11.97 -7.95 2.48
N ALA A 25 -13.14 -8.11 1.88
CA ALA A 25 -13.31 -8.34 0.44
C ALA A 25 -12.74 -7.21 -0.44
N ALA A 26 -12.68 -5.97 0.06
CA ALA A 26 -12.09 -4.85 -0.69
C ALA A 26 -10.58 -5.02 -0.92
N ARG A 27 -9.89 -5.86 -0.13
CA ARG A 27 -8.47 -6.19 -0.34
C ARG A 27 -8.21 -7.07 -1.56
N MET A 28 -9.25 -7.64 -2.17
CA MET A 28 -9.16 -8.35 -3.46
C MET A 28 -8.80 -7.41 -4.63
N THR A 29 -8.89 -6.10 -4.44
CA THR A 29 -8.34 -5.10 -5.37
C THR A 29 -7.07 -4.50 -4.74
N PRO A 30 -5.89 -4.65 -5.36
CA PRO A 30 -4.66 -4.20 -4.77
C PRO A 30 -4.53 -2.67 -4.91
N ILE A 31 -4.09 -2.00 -3.85
CA ILE A 31 -3.70 -0.58 -3.93
C ILE A 31 -2.29 -0.53 -4.53
N LYS A 32 -2.16 0.16 -5.66
CA LYS A 32 -0.89 0.35 -6.37
C LYS A 32 -0.26 1.67 -5.97
N CYS A 33 1.03 1.64 -5.69
CA CYS A 33 1.85 2.83 -5.51
C CYS A 33 2.84 2.92 -6.67
N LEU A 34 2.76 3.99 -7.44
CA LEU A 34 3.64 4.24 -8.57
C LEU A 34 4.87 4.99 -8.06
N TYR A 35 6.05 4.38 -8.20
CA TYR A 35 7.32 5.04 -7.95
C TYR A 35 8.01 5.30 -9.28
N GLN A 36 8.36 6.56 -9.55
CA GLN A 36 8.91 6.98 -10.83
C GLN A 36 10.19 7.78 -10.62
N GLN A 37 11.21 7.49 -11.41
CA GLN A 37 12.44 8.27 -11.47
C GLN A 37 12.41 9.19 -12.69
N TRP A 38 12.74 10.46 -12.47
CA TRP A 38 12.74 11.51 -13.49
C TRP A 38 14.15 12.11 -13.61
N ASN A 39 14.54 12.54 -14.81
CA ASN A 39 15.86 13.12 -15.03
C ASN A 39 15.86 14.63 -14.69
N ALA A 40 14.84 15.33 -15.18
CA ALA A 40 14.68 16.76 -15.00
C ALA A 40 13.22 17.14 -14.76
N ILE A 41 13.02 18.34 -14.22
CA ILE A 41 11.69 18.94 -14.06
C ILE A 41 11.16 19.28 -15.46
N GLY A 42 9.97 18.79 -15.82
CA GLY A 42 9.32 19.07 -17.11
C GLY A 42 9.48 17.97 -18.18
N ASP A 43 10.11 16.84 -17.85
CA ASP A 43 10.17 15.68 -18.74
C ASP A 43 8.76 15.13 -19.04
N ALA A 44 8.52 14.69 -20.29
CA ALA A 44 7.24 14.12 -20.72
C ALA A 44 7.05 12.64 -20.32
N SER A 45 8.13 11.96 -19.96
CA SER A 45 8.15 10.56 -19.56
C SER A 45 9.21 10.30 -18.50
N SER A 46 8.89 9.43 -17.55
CA SER A 46 9.83 8.96 -16.53
C SER A 46 10.94 8.08 -17.14
N LEU A 47 12.12 8.11 -16.53
CA LEU A 47 13.24 7.25 -16.89
C LEU A 47 12.98 5.80 -16.51
N LYS A 48 12.30 5.60 -15.37
CA LYS A 48 12.02 4.28 -14.83
C LYS A 48 10.79 4.30 -13.94
N ASP A 49 9.93 3.34 -14.19
CA ASP A 49 8.69 3.15 -13.46
C ASP A 49 8.72 1.84 -12.70
N TRP A 50 8.21 1.91 -11.48
CA TRP A 50 8.02 0.77 -10.61
C TRP A 50 6.62 0.80 -10.05
N THR A 51 5.93 -0.34 -10.16
CA THR A 51 4.64 -0.55 -9.50
C THR A 51 4.87 -1.31 -8.21
N LEU A 52 4.67 -0.63 -7.09
CA LEU A 52 4.65 -1.22 -5.76
C LEU A 52 3.19 -1.52 -5.37
N TYR A 53 3.02 -2.51 -4.50
CA TYR A 53 1.75 -2.92 -3.94
C TYR A 53 1.77 -2.69 -2.43
N VAL A 54 0.67 -2.13 -1.90
CA VAL A 54 0.50 -1.93 -0.46
C VAL A 54 0.41 -3.30 0.22
N SER A 55 1.28 -3.53 1.19
CA SER A 55 1.32 -4.75 2.00
C SER A 55 0.69 -4.56 3.36
N ASP A 56 0.95 -3.44 4.03
CA ASP A 56 0.36 -3.14 5.34
C ASP A 56 0.01 -1.66 5.50
N ILE A 57 -0.94 -1.40 6.39
CA ILE A 57 -1.39 -0.06 6.73
C ILE A 57 -1.65 0.00 8.22
N SER A 58 -0.95 0.92 8.90
CA SER A 58 -1.22 1.30 10.28
C SER A 58 -1.70 2.75 10.32
N ALA A 59 -2.67 3.04 11.17
CA ALA A 59 -3.19 4.39 11.36
C ALA A 59 -3.29 4.66 12.86
N ASP A 60 -2.69 5.76 13.32
CA ASP A 60 -2.81 6.26 14.69
C ASP A 60 -3.72 7.50 14.72
N ALA A 61 -3.85 8.18 15.87
CA ALA A 61 -4.73 9.35 15.98
C ALA A 61 -4.34 10.48 15.00
N ASN A 62 -3.05 10.63 14.69
CA ASN A 62 -2.46 11.76 13.99
C ASN A 62 -1.92 11.41 12.59
N ASN A 63 -1.49 10.17 12.40
CA ASN A 63 -0.74 9.72 11.23
C ASN A 63 -1.37 8.49 10.58
N VAL A 64 -1.06 8.31 9.31
CA VAL A 64 -1.32 7.07 8.58
C VAL A 64 -0.02 6.62 7.92
N THR A 65 0.39 5.40 8.22
CA THR A 65 1.59 4.77 7.67
C THR A 65 1.18 3.66 6.72
N VAL A 66 1.75 3.68 5.52
CA VAL A 66 1.51 2.72 4.45
C VAL A 66 2.84 2.07 4.08
N ASP A 67 2.90 0.75 4.19
CA ASP A 67 4.04 -0.05 3.75
C ASP A 67 3.73 -0.67 2.38
N ALA A 68 4.66 -0.50 1.44
CA ALA A 68 4.55 -0.99 0.07
C ALA A 68 5.81 -1.72 -0.38
N GLY A 69 5.62 -2.74 -1.22
CA GLY A 69 6.70 -3.55 -1.78
C GLY A 69 6.38 -4.06 -3.19
N PHE A 70 7.36 -4.70 -3.84
CA PHE A 70 7.20 -5.25 -5.21
C PHE A 70 6.27 -6.46 -5.29
N THR A 71 6.09 -7.17 -4.18
CA THR A 71 5.34 -8.41 -4.13
C THR A 71 3.86 -8.10 -4.16
N ASN A 72 3.16 -8.52 -5.21
CA ASN A 72 1.71 -8.44 -5.25
C ASN A 72 1.14 -9.44 -4.23
N PRO A 73 0.38 -8.97 -3.21
CA PRO A 73 -0.20 -9.85 -2.20
C PRO A 73 -1.20 -10.86 -2.78
N LEU A 74 -1.71 -10.64 -4.00
CA LEU A 74 -2.69 -11.51 -4.67
C LEU A 74 -2.08 -12.62 -5.52
N THR A 75 -0.78 -12.54 -5.85
CA THR A 75 -0.11 -13.53 -6.73
C THR A 75 0.80 -14.47 -5.97
N LEU A 76 0.90 -14.33 -4.64
CA LEU A 76 1.54 -15.36 -3.84
C LEU A 76 0.63 -16.59 -3.86
N ALA A 77 1.11 -17.67 -4.47
CA ALA A 77 0.41 -18.95 -4.56
C ALA A 77 0.32 -19.62 -3.18
N ASN A 78 -0.46 -19.03 -2.28
CA ASN A 78 -0.90 -19.66 -1.05
C ASN A 78 -2.37 -20.05 -1.22
N PRO A 79 -2.75 -21.28 -0.84
CA PRO A 79 -4.15 -21.75 -0.90
C PRO A 79 -5.08 -20.96 0.05
N ILE A 80 -4.53 -20.03 0.84
CA ILE A 80 -5.25 -19.10 1.69
C ILE A 80 -4.71 -17.72 1.34
N ILE A 81 -5.51 -16.94 0.61
CA ILE A 81 -5.13 -15.62 0.06
C ILE A 81 -4.75 -14.65 1.21
N TYR A 82 -5.16 -14.94 2.45
CA TYR A 82 -4.93 -14.11 3.63
C TYR A 82 -4.92 -14.94 4.93
N THR A 83 -3.76 -15.18 5.54
CA THR A 83 -3.69 -15.69 6.92
C THR A 83 -3.50 -14.52 7.90
N THR A 84 -4.16 -14.59 9.05
CA THR A 84 -4.05 -13.58 10.13
C THR A 84 -2.66 -13.54 10.77
N GLU A 85 -1.79 -14.51 10.47
CA GLU A 85 -0.38 -14.55 10.87
C GLU A 85 0.49 -13.55 10.10
N LEU A 86 0.30 -13.45 8.77
CA LEU A 86 1.09 -12.54 7.93
C LEU A 86 0.46 -11.14 7.82
N TYR A 87 -0.84 -11.03 8.12
CA TYR A 87 -1.60 -9.79 8.04
C TYR A 87 -2.47 -9.62 9.30
N PRO A 88 -1.87 -9.20 10.43
CA PRO A 88 -2.56 -9.13 11.74
C PRO A 88 -3.75 -8.16 11.75
N GLY A 89 -3.79 -7.19 10.83
CA GLY A 89 -4.91 -6.26 10.64
C GLY A 89 -6.21 -6.87 10.08
N LEU A 90 -6.23 -8.18 9.82
CA LEU A 90 -7.43 -8.96 9.45
C LEU A 90 -8.23 -9.45 10.66
N LYS A 91 -7.68 -9.34 11.88
CA LYS A 91 -8.46 -9.63 13.10
C LYS A 91 -9.49 -8.53 13.30
N THR A 92 -10.71 -8.78 12.89
CA THR A 92 -11.88 -8.10 13.46
C THR A 92 -11.99 -8.57 14.91
N SER A 93 -11.69 -7.68 15.86
CA SER A 93 -12.26 -7.82 17.21
C SER A 93 -13.73 -7.42 17.17
#